data_AF-A0A822FGP7-F1
#
_entry.id   AF-A0A822FGP7-F1
#
_cell.length_a   1.000
_cell.length_b   1.000
_cell.length_c   1.000
_cell.angle_alpha   90.00
_cell.angle_beta   90.00
_cell.angle_gamma   90.00
#
_symmetry.space_group_name_H-M   'P 1'
#
loop_
_entity.id
_entity.type
_entity.pdbx_description
1 polymer ?
#
loop_
_entity_poly.entity_id
_entity_poly.type
_entity_poly.pdbx_seq_one_letter_code
_entity_poly.pdbx_strand_id
1 'polypeptide(L)'
;MDLLHLVNNFSGVLSFANVRAKADDFVIDRLSYKFTSAILCVFALFCGVKSSYTVPIICWTPAQLKRYERAITAYCFANNTYYVPDDQRVPSSANERYEGLIIYYQWL
;
A
#
# COMPACT_ATOMS: atom_id res chain seq x y z
N MET A 1 -16.18 -1.58 -9.15
CA MET A 1 -17.31 -0.68 -9.48
C MET A 1 -17.30 0.49 -8.49
N ASP A 2 -16.12 1.00 -8.11
CA ASP A 2 -15.91 1.68 -6.81
C ASP A 2 -15.08 2.97 -6.91
N LEU A 3 -15.02 3.60 -8.08
CA LEU A 3 -14.35 4.91 -8.25
C LEU A 3 -15.36 6.07 -8.25
N LEU A 4 -16.51 5.88 -8.92
CA LEU A 4 -17.55 6.91 -9.08
C LEU A 4 -18.29 7.24 -7.77
N HIS A 5 -18.53 6.24 -6.90
CA HIS A 5 -19.18 6.49 -5.59
C HIS A 5 -18.25 7.18 -4.58
N LEU A 6 -16.94 6.92 -4.66
CA LEU A 6 -15.95 7.58 -3.80
C LEU A 6 -15.78 9.07 -4.18
N VAL A 7 -15.75 9.36 -5.49
CA VAL A 7 -15.68 10.74 -6.01
C VAL A 7 -16.99 11.51 -5.75
N ASN A 8 -18.15 10.87 -5.86
CA ASN A 8 -19.42 11.54 -5.62
C ASN A 8 -19.66 11.92 -4.14
N ASN A 9 -18.98 11.26 -3.20
CA ASN A 9 -18.98 11.61 -1.76
C ASN A 9 -17.81 12.52 -1.35
N PHE A 10 -17.00 13.00 -2.30
CA PHE A 10 -15.86 13.88 -2.05
C PHE A 10 -16.26 15.22 -1.42
N SER A 11 -17.52 15.65 -1.63
CA SER A 11 -18.12 16.82 -0.97
C SER A 11 -18.11 16.69 0.57
N GLY A 12 -18.28 15.48 1.12
CA GLY A 12 -18.21 15.21 2.56
C GLY A 12 -16.78 15.21 3.11
N VAL A 13 -15.81 14.78 2.31
CA VAL A 13 -14.38 14.74 2.68
C VAL A 13 -13.77 16.16 2.74
N LEU A 14 -14.26 17.08 1.92
CA LEU A 14 -13.90 18.51 2.01
C LEU A 14 -14.49 19.21 3.25
N SER A 15 -15.50 18.63 3.91
CA SER A 15 -16.11 19.20 5.13
C SER A 15 -15.22 19.11 6.38
N PHE A 16 -14.22 18.22 6.39
CA PHE A 16 -13.17 18.18 7.43
C PHE A 16 -12.32 19.46 7.47
N ALA A 17 -12.45 20.35 6.49
CA ALA A 17 -11.80 21.66 6.48
C ALA A 17 -12.37 22.66 7.51
N ASN A 18 -13.48 22.35 8.19
CA ASN A 18 -14.05 23.15 9.28
C ASN A 18 -13.35 22.92 10.64
N VAL A 19 -12.03 22.74 10.62
CA VAL A 19 -11.17 22.90 11.80
C VAL A 19 -11.35 24.34 12.27
N ARG A 20 -11.94 24.50 13.46
CA ARG A 20 -12.23 25.76 14.15
C ARG A 20 -11.01 26.69 14.04
N ALA A 21 -11.13 27.73 13.23
CA ALA A 21 -10.05 28.69 13.03
C ALA A 21 -9.76 29.37 14.38
N LYS A 22 -8.58 29.15 14.93
CA LYS A 22 -8.05 29.97 16.00
C LYS A 22 -7.57 31.27 15.36
N ALA A 23 -7.87 32.40 15.99
CA ALA A 23 -7.74 33.72 15.38
C ALA A 23 -6.29 34.14 15.02
N ASP A 24 -5.28 33.40 15.48
CA ASP A 24 -3.86 33.76 15.37
C ASP A 24 -3.02 32.87 14.42
N ASP A 25 -3.65 31.96 13.68
CA ASP A 25 -2.89 31.04 12.81
C ASP A 25 -2.60 31.70 11.44
N PHE A 26 -1.34 32.01 11.16
CA PHE A 26 -0.91 32.57 9.88
C PHE A 26 -1.39 31.69 8.71
N VAL A 27 -1.83 32.31 7.61
CA VAL A 27 -2.33 31.64 6.39
C VAL A 27 -1.41 30.53 5.85
N ILE A 28 -0.10 30.66 6.07
CA ILE A 28 0.93 29.71 5.66
C ILE A 28 0.85 28.41 6.45
N ASP A 29 0.54 28.48 7.76
CA ASP A 29 0.37 27.30 8.61
C ASP A 29 -0.90 26.52 8.21
N ARG A 30 -1.98 27.24 7.88
CA ARG A 30 -3.23 26.67 7.39
C ARG A 30 -3.09 25.99 6.03
N LEU A 31 -2.24 26.51 5.16
CA LEU A 31 -1.95 25.90 3.87
C LEU A 31 -1.19 24.59 4.07
N SER A 32 -0.13 24.59 4.88
CA SER A 32 0.72 23.41 5.07
C SER A 32 -0.03 22.23 5.70
N TYR A 33 -0.80 22.42 6.78
CA TYR A 33 -1.48 21.30 7.42
C TYR A 33 -2.65 20.77 6.59
N LYS A 34 -3.39 21.64 5.89
CA LYS A 34 -4.54 21.21 5.07
C LYS A 34 -4.09 20.61 3.75
N PHE A 35 -3.17 21.26 3.05
CA PHE A 35 -2.72 20.83 1.73
C PHE A 35 -1.90 19.55 1.80
N THR A 36 -0.92 19.48 2.70
CA THR A 36 -0.07 18.29 2.86
C THR A 36 -0.90 17.09 3.32
N SER A 37 -1.77 17.26 4.30
CA SER A 37 -2.67 16.20 4.77
C SER A 37 -3.62 15.73 3.67
N ALA A 38 -4.26 16.66 2.95
CA ALA A 38 -5.15 16.32 1.83
C ALA A 38 -4.43 15.55 0.73
N ILE A 39 -3.20 15.96 0.37
CA ILE A 39 -2.39 15.26 -0.64
C ILE A 39 -2.07 13.84 -0.18
N LEU A 40 -1.60 13.65 1.05
CA LEU A 40 -1.30 12.33 1.60
C LEU A 40 -2.55 11.45 1.62
N CYS A 41 -3.71 12.00 2.01
CA CYS A 41 -4.98 11.28 1.97
C CYS A 41 -5.36 10.86 0.55
N VAL A 42 -5.20 11.74 -0.46
CA VAL A 42 -5.49 11.41 -1.85
C VAL A 42 -4.57 10.31 -2.37
N PHE A 43 -3.27 10.39 -2.09
CA PHE A 43 -2.32 9.34 -2.49
C PHE A 43 -2.58 8.02 -1.77
N ALA A 44 -2.91 8.04 -0.47
CA ALA A 44 -3.27 6.83 0.27
C ALA A 44 -4.53 6.16 -0.30
N LEU A 45 -5.56 6.96 -0.64
CA LEU A 45 -6.75 6.45 -1.31
C LEU A 45 -6.43 5.88 -2.69
N PHE A 46 -5.54 6.53 -3.45
CA PHE A 46 -5.13 6.05 -4.76
C PHE A 46 -4.35 4.74 -4.69
N CYS A 47 -3.38 4.63 -3.78
CA CYS A 47 -2.57 3.41 -3.58
C CYS A 47 -3.40 2.26 -3.00
N GLY A 48 -4.32 2.55 -2.06
CA GLY A 48 -5.17 1.55 -1.41
C GLY A 48 -6.31 1.02 -2.28
N VAL A 49 -6.62 1.68 -3.41
CA VAL A 49 -7.62 1.18 -4.36
C VAL A 49 -7.04 -0.04 -5.08
N LYS A 50 -7.37 -1.20 -4.52
CA LYS A 50 -7.14 -2.48 -5.17
C LYS A 50 -8.02 -2.60 -6.40
N SER A 51 -7.41 -2.41 -7.58
CA SER A 51 -8.06 -2.75 -8.84
C SER A 51 -8.19 -4.27 -8.95
N SER A 52 -9.40 -4.78 -9.19
CA SER A 52 -9.67 -6.23 -9.34
C SER A 52 -8.90 -6.90 -10.49
N TYR A 53 -8.30 -6.10 -11.37
CA TYR A 53 -7.61 -6.54 -12.59
C TYR A 53 -6.10 -6.71 -12.42
N THR A 54 -5.51 -6.28 -11.30
CA THR A 54 -4.07 -6.36 -11.08
C THR A 54 -3.77 -7.26 -9.88
N VAL A 55 -2.90 -8.26 -10.10
CA VAL A 55 -2.35 -9.09 -9.03
C VAL A 55 -1.12 -8.36 -8.48
N PRO A 56 -1.01 -8.11 -7.16
CA PRO A 56 0.02 -7.23 -6.59
C PRO A 56 1.45 -7.80 -6.70
N ILE A 57 1.58 -9.11 -6.80
CA ILE A 57 2.83 -9.85 -7.00
C ILE A 57 2.54 -11.08 -7.84
N ILE A 58 3.50 -11.57 -8.63
CA ILE A 58 3.38 -12.83 -9.37
C ILE A 58 4.48 -13.76 -8.86
N CYS A 59 4.11 -14.93 -8.38
CA CYS A 59 5.05 -15.92 -7.86
C CYS A 59 5.40 -16.97 -8.92
N TRP A 60 6.68 -17.32 -8.99
CA TRP A 60 7.13 -18.45 -9.80
C TRP A 60 6.55 -19.75 -9.23
N THR A 61 5.83 -20.49 -10.06
CA THR A 61 5.16 -21.74 -9.67
C THR A 61 5.66 -22.88 -10.54
N PRO A 62 6.01 -24.05 -9.96
CA PRO A 62 6.47 -25.19 -10.75
C PRO A 62 5.36 -25.72 -11.66
N ALA A 63 5.74 -26.33 -12.79
CA ALA A 63 4.80 -26.71 -13.85
C ALA A 63 3.66 -27.65 -13.41
N GLN A 64 3.90 -28.46 -12.37
CA GLN A 64 2.92 -29.39 -11.81
C GLN A 64 1.81 -28.69 -11.01
N LEU A 65 2.06 -27.47 -10.49
CA LEU A 65 1.17 -26.74 -9.60
C LEU A 65 0.48 -25.54 -10.26
N LYS A 66 0.50 -25.43 -11.60
CA LYS A 66 -0.12 -24.30 -12.32
C LYS A 66 -1.60 -24.07 -11.97
N ARG A 67 -2.36 -25.12 -11.63
CA ARG A 67 -3.76 -24.99 -11.18
C ARG A 67 -3.90 -24.16 -9.90
N TYR A 68 -2.87 -24.13 -9.05
CA TYR A 68 -2.85 -23.43 -7.78
C TYR A 68 -2.13 -22.08 -7.83
N GLU A 69 -1.77 -21.59 -9.00
CA GLU A 69 -1.01 -20.34 -9.19
C GLU A 69 -1.63 -19.15 -8.45
N ARG A 70 -2.95 -18.99 -8.53
CA ARG A 70 -3.67 -17.93 -7.80
C ARG A 70 -3.60 -18.08 -6.28
N ALA A 71 -3.70 -19.31 -5.77
CA ALA A 71 -3.64 -19.58 -4.34
C ALA A 71 -2.22 -19.38 -3.80
N ILE A 72 -1.21 -19.83 -4.53
CA ILE A 72 0.21 -19.65 -4.19
C ILE A 72 0.57 -18.16 -4.20
N THR A 73 0.11 -17.43 -5.21
CA THR A 73 0.36 -15.99 -5.31
C THR A 73 -0.29 -15.21 -4.17
N ALA A 74 -1.53 -15.56 -3.78
CA ALA A 74 -2.17 -14.97 -2.62
C ALA A 74 -1.41 -15.29 -1.32
N TYR A 75 -0.89 -16.51 -1.19
CA TYR A 75 -0.07 -16.91 -0.05
C TYR A 75 1.25 -16.15 0.01
N CYS A 76 1.93 -15.96 -1.13
CA CYS A 76 3.14 -15.15 -1.21
C CYS A 76 2.90 -13.70 -0.77
N PHE A 77 1.77 -13.11 -1.15
CA PHE A 77 1.46 -11.72 -0.80
C PHE A 77 1.16 -11.54 0.70
N ALA A 78 0.45 -12.51 1.30
CA ALA A 78 0.10 -12.48 2.71
C ALA A 78 1.31 -12.64 3.64
N ASN A 79 2.36 -13.33 3.18
CA ASN A 79 3.58 -13.54 3.96
C ASN A 79 4.68 -12.52 3.58
N ASN A 80 5.58 -12.25 4.52
CA ASN A 80 6.75 -11.42 4.26
C ASN A 80 7.71 -12.15 3.31
N THR A 81 8.30 -11.41 2.37
CA THR A 81 9.30 -11.90 1.42
C THR A 81 10.69 -11.46 1.86
N TYR A 82 11.74 -12.05 1.28
CA TYR A 82 13.13 -11.65 1.54
C TYR A 82 13.92 -11.67 0.24
N TYR A 83 14.93 -10.82 0.17
CA TYR A 83 15.84 -10.74 -0.98
C TYR A 83 17.07 -11.62 -0.76
N VAL A 84 17.52 -12.30 -1.81
CA VAL A 84 18.77 -13.07 -1.84
C VAL A 84 19.53 -12.72 -3.11
N PRO A 85 20.82 -12.35 -3.02
CA PRO A 85 21.69 -12.16 -4.18
C PRO A 85 21.87 -13.46 -4.99
N ASP A 86 21.99 -13.36 -6.32
CA ASP A 86 22.10 -14.52 -7.22
C ASP A 86 23.39 -15.36 -6.99
N ASP A 87 24.44 -14.77 -6.43
CA ASP A 87 25.71 -15.42 -6.12
C ASP A 87 25.70 -16.18 -4.78
N GLN A 88 24.64 -16.02 -3.98
CA GLN A 88 24.51 -16.62 -2.66
C GLN A 88 23.50 -17.76 -2.63
N ARG A 89 23.74 -18.75 -1.76
CA ARG A 89 22.80 -19.85 -1.55
C ARG A 89 21.59 -19.34 -0.75
N VAL A 90 20.40 -19.84 -1.07
CA VAL A 90 19.18 -19.59 -0.28
C VAL A 90 19.42 -19.97 1.19
N PRO A 91 19.27 -19.03 2.15
CA PRO A 91 19.58 -19.27 3.56
C PRO A 91 18.66 -20.33 4.16
N SER A 92 19.25 -21.25 4.91
CA SER A 92 18.51 -22.32 5.61
C SER A 92 18.05 -21.89 7.01
N SER A 93 18.79 -20.97 7.66
CA SER A 93 18.46 -20.47 8.99
C SER A 93 17.38 -19.39 8.92
N ALA A 94 16.51 -19.34 9.93
CA ALA A 94 15.48 -18.30 10.02
C ALA A 94 16.11 -16.92 10.26
N ASN A 95 17.18 -16.85 11.05
CA ASN A 95 17.86 -15.61 11.40
C ASN A 95 18.41 -14.88 10.17
N GLU A 96 19.09 -15.58 9.25
CA GLU A 96 19.60 -14.98 8.01
C GLU A 96 18.48 -14.46 7.11
N ARG A 97 17.29 -15.09 7.12
CA ARG A 97 16.13 -14.62 6.35
C ARG A 97 15.55 -13.32 6.90
N TYR A 98 15.61 -13.11 8.21
CA TYR A 98 15.11 -11.89 8.84
C TYR A 98 15.95 -10.66 8.48
N GLU A 99 17.24 -10.84 8.21
CA GLU A 99 18.14 -9.75 7.82
C GLU A 99 17.79 -9.17 6.43
N GLY A 100 17.31 -10.01 5.51
CA GLY A 100 16.93 -9.64 4.14
C GLY A 100 15.44 -9.39 3.93
N LEU A 101 14.65 -9.21 5.00
CA LEU A 101 13.19 -9.16 4.93
C LEU A 101 12.66 -7.87 4.25
N ILE A 102 11.67 -8.04 3.38
CA ILE A 102 10.96 -6.97 2.68
C ILE A 102 9.53 -6.93 3.22
N ILE A 103 9.20 -5.87 3.97
CA ILE A 103 7.89 -5.73 4.64
C ILE A 103 7.08 -4.51 4.20
N TYR A 104 7.64 -3.59 3.40
CA TYR A 104 7.03 -2.28 3.18
C TYR A 104 5.73 -2.31 2.37
N TYR A 105 5.55 -3.29 1.47
CA TYR A 105 4.40 -3.33 0.55
C TYR A 105 3.07 -3.71 1.23
N GLN A 106 3.10 -4.20 2.47
CA GLN A 106 1.90 -4.54 3.23
C GLN A 106 1.34 -3.36 4.02
N TRP A 107 2.18 -2.37 4.34
CA TRP A 107 1.86 -1.25 5.21
C TRP A 107 1.67 0.08 4.47
N LEU A 108 1.91 0.07 3.15
CA LEU A 108 1.55 1.11 2.21
C LEU A 108 0.08 0.98 1.82
#